data_AF-A0A265UQ98-F1
#
_entry.id   AF-A0A265UQ98-F1
#
_cell.length_a   1.000
_cell.length_b   1.000
_cell.length_c   1.000
_cell.angle_alpha   90.00
_cell.angle_beta   90.00
_cell.angle_gamma   90.00
#
_symmetry.space_group_name_H-M   'P 1'
#
loop_
_entity.id
_entity.type
_entity.pdbx_description
1 polymer ?
#
loop_
_entity_poly.entity_id
_entity_poly.type
_entity_poly.pdbx_seq_one_letter_code
_entity_poly.pdbx_strand_id
1 'polypeptide(L)'
;MKKINKIAGIIFVIVLVTSCGQNNTNNFTLKGKVKGLKKGVLYLQKDSDSTLVNLDSVVITGQPEFVLQTNIKEPILLYLKLFKNDGEEHFIPFFASEGVTEITSTLKNFSFDVDIKGSEQQKLLEDYLDVMGRFNDENLDLIEAKFLAYKNSDSTLIDSLNKRTEALLKRKYTYTIQYALNHNDSEVSPYLAYYEIPNANPIFIDSIYNGLTDRIKKSFYGRKLEKSIRLKQSEQPDGTE
;
A
#
# COMPACT_ATOMS: atom_id res chain seq x y z
N MET A 1 -14.10 -89.24 -15.92
CA MET A 1 -14.95 -88.05 -15.64
C MET A 1 -14.28 -87.19 -14.59
N LYS A 2 -13.89 -85.95 -14.93
CA LYS A 2 -13.76 -84.80 -14.01
C LYS A 2 -13.39 -83.57 -14.86
N LYS A 3 -14.41 -82.81 -15.26
CA LYS A 3 -14.29 -81.42 -15.72
C LYS A 3 -14.32 -80.55 -14.47
N ILE A 4 -13.32 -79.69 -14.25
CA ILE A 4 -13.49 -78.54 -13.35
C ILE A 4 -12.81 -77.31 -13.98
N ASN A 5 -13.59 -76.23 -13.96
CA ASN A 5 -13.52 -75.03 -14.76
C ASN A 5 -12.31 -74.12 -14.49
N LYS A 6 -11.86 -73.44 -15.54
CA LYS A 6 -11.00 -72.24 -15.47
C LYS A 6 -11.82 -71.10 -14.87
N ILE A 7 -11.41 -70.57 -13.71
CA ILE A 7 -11.90 -69.29 -13.20
C ILE A 7 -10.68 -68.37 -13.13
N ALA A 8 -10.56 -67.51 -14.14
CA ALA A 8 -9.63 -66.40 -14.17
C ALA A 8 -10.27 -65.25 -13.36
N GLY A 9 -9.80 -65.03 -12.14
CA GLY A 9 -10.14 -63.85 -11.35
C GLY A 9 -9.13 -62.75 -11.62
N ILE A 10 -9.45 -61.81 -12.50
CA ILE A 10 -8.70 -60.56 -12.64
C ILE A 10 -9.26 -59.60 -11.59
N ILE A 11 -8.53 -59.39 -10.50
CA ILE A 11 -8.78 -58.32 -9.54
C ILE A 11 -8.21 -57.04 -10.16
N PHE A 12 -9.10 -56.17 -10.64
CA PHE A 12 -8.77 -54.82 -11.08
C PHE A 12 -8.81 -53.90 -9.85
N VAL A 13 -7.63 -53.61 -9.27
CA VAL A 13 -7.48 -52.59 -8.24
C VAL A 13 -7.58 -51.23 -8.93
N ILE A 14 -8.74 -50.58 -8.79
CA ILE A 14 -8.92 -49.18 -9.18
C ILE A 14 -8.21 -48.33 -8.13
N VAL A 15 -7.00 -47.90 -8.44
CA VAL A 15 -6.33 -46.83 -7.71
C VAL A 15 -7.03 -45.53 -8.11
N LEU A 16 -7.93 -45.05 -7.25
CA LEU A 16 -8.45 -43.69 -7.33
C LEU A 16 -7.32 -42.74 -6.95
N VAL A 17 -6.58 -42.26 -7.96
CA VAL A 17 -5.76 -41.06 -7.83
C VAL A 17 -6.72 -39.88 -7.69
N THR A 18 -7.07 -39.55 -6.45
CA THR A 18 -7.65 -38.24 -6.14
C THR A 18 -6.54 -37.22 -6.33
N SER A 19 -6.47 -36.64 -7.53
CA SER A 19 -5.78 -35.38 -7.73
C SER A 19 -6.48 -34.35 -6.85
N CYS A 20 -5.89 -34.02 -5.70
CA CYS A 20 -6.17 -32.77 -5.01
C CYS A 20 -5.71 -31.64 -5.94
N GLY A 21 -6.57 -31.26 -6.88
CA GLY A 21 -6.52 -29.94 -7.48
C GLY A 21 -6.84 -28.95 -6.38
N GLN A 22 -5.80 -28.48 -5.68
CA GLN A 22 -5.90 -27.29 -4.86
C GLN A 22 -6.23 -26.16 -5.84
N ASN A 23 -7.51 -25.88 -6.04
CA ASN A 23 -7.98 -24.74 -6.81
C ASN A 23 -7.64 -23.49 -5.99
N ASN A 24 -6.36 -23.09 -6.02
CA ASN A 24 -5.87 -21.81 -5.53
C ASN A 24 -6.44 -20.75 -6.47
N THR A 25 -7.73 -20.46 -6.32
CA THR A 25 -8.35 -19.30 -6.94
C THR A 25 -7.81 -18.08 -6.22
N ASN A 26 -6.95 -17.32 -6.91
CA ASN A 26 -6.46 -16.04 -6.41
C ASN A 26 -7.67 -15.14 -6.12
N ASN A 27 -7.76 -14.58 -4.91
CA ASN A 27 -8.88 -13.71 -4.52
C ASN A 27 -8.67 -12.24 -4.94
N PHE A 28 -7.48 -11.88 -5.44
CA PHE A 28 -7.18 -10.57 -5.98
C PHE A 28 -6.64 -10.66 -7.41
N THR A 29 -7.11 -9.76 -8.28
CA THR A 29 -6.64 -9.59 -9.65
C THR A 29 -6.39 -8.11 -9.94
N LEU A 30 -5.16 -7.78 -10.31
CA LEU A 30 -4.80 -6.49 -10.89
C LEU A 30 -4.84 -6.60 -12.41
N LYS A 31 -5.70 -5.81 -13.04
CA LYS A 31 -5.74 -5.62 -14.49
C LYS A 31 -5.18 -4.25 -14.81
N GLY A 32 -4.57 -4.09 -15.96
CA GLY A 32 -4.17 -2.74 -16.34
C GLY A 32 -3.58 -2.62 -17.72
N LYS A 33 -3.20 -1.37 -18.03
CA LYS A 33 -2.57 -1.00 -19.29
C LYS A 33 -1.56 0.11 -19.09
N VAL A 34 -0.37 -0.07 -19.67
CA VAL A 34 0.66 0.98 -19.69
C VAL A 34 0.80 1.50 -21.12
N LYS A 35 0.24 2.69 -21.39
CA LYS A 35 0.27 3.31 -22.71
C LYS A 35 1.72 3.59 -23.12
N GLY A 36 2.10 3.11 -24.31
CA GLY A 36 3.44 3.26 -24.86
C GLY A 36 4.45 2.18 -24.44
N LEU A 37 4.11 1.29 -23.50
CA LEU A 37 4.97 0.17 -23.13
C LEU A 37 4.86 -0.95 -24.17
N LYS A 38 5.93 -1.15 -24.96
CA LYS A 38 6.01 -2.23 -25.97
C LYS A 38 6.71 -3.48 -25.45
N LYS A 39 7.70 -3.28 -24.58
CA LYS A 39 8.49 -4.34 -23.94
C LYS A 39 8.87 -3.89 -22.53
N GLY A 40 8.77 -4.80 -21.56
CA GLY A 40 9.16 -4.55 -20.17
C GLY A 40 8.69 -5.68 -19.26
N VAL A 41 9.06 -5.60 -17.99
CA VAL A 41 8.55 -6.53 -16.97
C VAL A 41 7.83 -5.72 -15.91
N LEU A 42 6.58 -6.10 -15.65
CA LEU A 42 5.80 -5.56 -14.55
C LEU A 42 5.83 -6.56 -13.39
N TYR A 43 5.94 -6.05 -12.18
CA TYR A 43 5.88 -6.83 -10.95
C TYR A 43 4.76 -6.32 -10.07
N LEU A 44 3.98 -7.24 -9.52
CA LEU A 44 3.11 -6.96 -8.38
C LEU A 44 3.93 -7.22 -7.12
N GLN A 45 4.07 -6.24 -6.25
CA GLN A 45 4.89 -6.32 -5.06
C GLN A 45 4.12 -5.91 -3.81
N LYS A 46 4.64 -6.33 -2.65
CA LYS A 46 4.23 -5.83 -1.33
C LYS A 46 5.44 -5.50 -0.49
N ASP A 47 5.23 -4.64 0.49
CA ASP A 47 6.18 -4.44 1.59
C ASP A 47 6.26 -5.70 2.48
N SER A 48 7.50 -6.09 2.80
CA SER A 48 7.83 -7.09 3.82
C SER A 48 8.97 -6.54 4.67
N ASP A 49 8.60 -6.03 5.85
CA ASP A 49 9.48 -5.37 6.82
C ASP A 49 10.30 -4.21 6.25
N SER A 50 11.39 -4.49 5.55
CA SER A 50 12.32 -3.51 4.96
C SER A 50 12.63 -3.77 3.49
N THR A 51 11.92 -4.70 2.84
CA THR A 51 12.14 -5.09 1.44
C THR A 51 10.83 -5.25 0.69
N LEU A 52 10.87 -5.04 -0.62
CA LEU A 52 9.76 -5.34 -1.51
C LEU A 52 9.85 -6.79 -1.99
N VAL A 53 8.75 -7.54 -1.84
CA VAL A 53 8.65 -8.93 -2.26
C VAL A 53 7.74 -9.04 -3.48
N ASN A 54 8.22 -9.71 -4.52
CA ASN A 54 7.44 -10.03 -5.71
C ASN A 54 6.33 -11.04 -5.38
N LEU A 55 5.09 -10.68 -5.66
CA LEU A 55 3.91 -11.54 -5.54
C LEU A 55 3.58 -12.21 -6.87
N ASP A 56 3.73 -11.46 -7.96
CA ASP A 56 3.51 -11.92 -9.32
C ASP A 56 4.32 -11.05 -10.31
N SER A 57 4.47 -11.50 -11.55
CA SER A 57 5.13 -10.74 -12.60
C SER A 57 4.63 -11.12 -13.99
N VAL A 58 4.76 -10.18 -14.93
CA VAL A 58 4.37 -10.40 -16.31
C VAL A 58 5.33 -9.70 -17.26
N VAL A 59 5.73 -10.42 -18.31
CA VAL A 59 6.57 -9.87 -19.37
C VAL A 59 5.66 -9.29 -20.46
N ILE A 60 5.79 -8.00 -20.70
CA ILE A 60 5.06 -7.29 -21.75
C ILE A 60 5.81 -7.47 -23.07
N THR A 61 5.09 -7.97 -24.08
CA THR A 61 5.60 -8.10 -25.46
C THR A 61 4.49 -7.77 -26.46
N GLY A 62 4.44 -6.52 -26.92
CA GLY A 62 3.50 -6.06 -27.96
C GLY A 62 2.05 -5.86 -27.51
N GLN A 63 1.58 -6.53 -26.46
CA GLN A 63 0.26 -6.30 -25.84
C GLN A 63 0.38 -5.31 -24.68
N PRO A 64 -0.35 -4.18 -24.70
CA PRO A 64 -0.21 -3.17 -23.65
C PRO A 64 -1.01 -3.49 -22.39
N GLU A 65 -1.96 -4.43 -22.46
CA GLU A 65 -2.74 -4.93 -21.32
C GLU A 65 -1.98 -6.00 -20.53
N PHE A 66 -2.21 -6.04 -19.21
CA PHE A 66 -1.64 -7.04 -18.33
C PHE A 66 -2.63 -7.50 -17.26
N VAL A 67 -2.36 -8.69 -16.73
CA VAL A 67 -3.07 -9.28 -15.59
C VAL A 67 -2.04 -9.83 -14.63
N LEU A 68 -2.15 -9.45 -13.36
CA LEU A 68 -1.35 -9.95 -12.24
C LEU A 68 -2.32 -10.41 -11.15
N GLN A 69 -1.97 -11.47 -10.43
CA GLN A 69 -2.87 -12.06 -9.44
C GLN A 69 -2.13 -12.44 -8.16
N THR A 70 -2.83 -12.37 -7.04
CA THR A 70 -2.31 -12.87 -5.78
C THR A 70 -3.45 -13.24 -4.83
N ASN A 71 -3.09 -13.77 -3.67
CA ASN A 71 -4.01 -13.98 -2.57
C ASN A 71 -3.70 -13.00 -1.44
N ILE A 72 -4.68 -12.19 -1.06
CA ILE A 72 -4.58 -11.22 0.05
C ILE A 72 -5.57 -11.59 1.16
N LYS A 73 -5.18 -11.44 2.43
CA LYS A 73 -6.04 -11.82 3.57
C LYS A 73 -6.95 -10.69 4.04
N GLU A 74 -6.55 -9.47 3.75
CA GLU A 74 -7.17 -8.23 4.20
C GLU A 74 -6.69 -7.10 3.26
N PRO A 75 -7.38 -5.95 3.23
CA PRO A 75 -6.95 -4.81 2.46
C PRO A 75 -5.51 -4.39 2.80
N ILE A 76 -4.66 -4.21 1.78
CA ILE A 76 -3.24 -3.92 1.96
C ILE A 76 -2.69 -3.07 0.81
N LEU A 77 -1.71 -2.23 1.10
CA LEU A 77 -0.97 -1.49 0.08
C LEU A 77 -0.07 -2.46 -0.71
N LEU A 78 -0.29 -2.49 -2.02
CA LEU A 78 0.54 -3.20 -3.00
C LEU A 78 1.17 -2.17 -3.95
N TYR A 79 2.18 -2.63 -4.70
CA TYR A 79 2.91 -1.82 -5.64
C TYR A 79 2.92 -2.49 -7.00
N LEU A 80 2.57 -1.75 -8.04
CA LEU A 80 2.88 -2.13 -9.41
C LEU A 80 4.23 -1.50 -9.77
N LYS A 81 5.27 -2.34 -9.92
CA LYS A 81 6.60 -1.91 -10.33
C LYS A 81 6.80 -2.13 -11.83
N LEU A 82 7.35 -1.13 -12.50
CA LEU A 82 7.88 -1.27 -13.86
C LEU A 82 9.41 -1.33 -13.80
N PHE A 83 9.99 -2.46 -14.23
CA PHE A 83 11.43 -2.55 -14.35
C PHE A 83 11.92 -1.86 -15.62
N LYS A 84 12.66 -0.76 -15.42
CA LYS A 84 13.41 -0.06 -16.46
C LYS A 84 14.90 -0.16 -16.12
N ASN A 85 15.72 -0.46 -17.11
CA ASN A 85 17.18 -0.48 -16.93
C ASN A 85 17.75 0.94 -17.02
N ASP A 86 17.14 1.89 -16.30
CA ASP A 86 17.51 3.30 -16.27
C ASP A 86 18.07 3.75 -14.91
N GLY A 87 18.17 2.84 -13.94
CA GLY A 87 18.69 3.11 -12.60
C GLY A 87 17.67 3.78 -11.68
N GLU A 88 16.47 4.07 -12.16
CA GLU A 88 15.39 4.69 -11.41
C GLU A 88 14.33 3.65 -11.03
N GLU A 89 13.65 3.93 -9.93
CA GLU A 89 12.61 3.08 -9.41
C GLU A 89 11.22 3.60 -9.81
N HIS A 90 10.42 2.77 -10.48
CA HIS A 90 9.13 3.16 -11.05
C HIS A 90 8.02 2.32 -10.41
N PHE A 91 7.25 2.93 -9.50
CA PHE A 91 6.18 2.26 -8.77
C PHE A 91 4.87 3.04 -8.80
N ILE A 92 3.77 2.31 -8.76
CA ILE A 92 2.44 2.83 -8.49
C ILE A 92 1.93 2.14 -7.22
N PRO A 93 1.90 2.82 -6.06
CA PRO A 93 1.28 2.29 -4.86
C PRO A 93 -0.26 2.32 -5.00
N PHE A 94 -0.94 1.29 -4.50
CA PHE A 94 -2.39 1.23 -4.48
C PHE A 94 -2.90 0.32 -3.36
N PHE A 95 -4.06 0.64 -2.80
CA PHE A 95 -4.72 -0.15 -1.78
C PHE A 95 -5.54 -1.29 -2.42
N ALA A 96 -5.02 -2.51 -2.32
CA ALA A 96 -5.68 -3.71 -2.82
C ALA A 96 -6.69 -4.25 -1.80
N SER A 97 -7.81 -4.77 -2.29
CA SER A 97 -8.79 -5.57 -1.54
C SER A 97 -9.28 -6.71 -2.44
N GLU A 98 -9.94 -7.72 -1.86
CA GLU A 98 -10.44 -8.86 -2.64
C GLU A 98 -11.27 -8.39 -3.84
N GLY A 99 -11.11 -9.05 -4.99
CA GLY A 99 -11.74 -8.68 -6.24
C GLY A 99 -10.76 -8.14 -7.28
N VAL A 100 -11.17 -7.10 -8.01
CA VAL A 100 -10.46 -6.57 -9.17
C VAL A 100 -10.09 -5.10 -8.95
N THR A 101 -8.81 -4.80 -9.14
CA THR A 101 -8.33 -3.42 -9.32
C THR A 101 -7.90 -3.22 -10.76
N GLU A 102 -8.24 -2.06 -11.34
CA GLU A 102 -7.79 -1.66 -12.67
C GLU A 102 -6.81 -0.48 -12.57
N ILE A 103 -5.67 -0.55 -13.24
CA ILE A 103 -4.69 0.55 -13.31
C ILE A 103 -4.40 0.90 -14.77
N THR A 104 -4.55 2.18 -15.10
CA THR A 104 -4.07 2.73 -16.37
C THR A 104 -2.97 3.74 -16.11
N SER A 105 -1.85 3.62 -16.83
CA SER A 105 -0.74 4.58 -16.75
C SER A 105 -0.06 4.79 -18.11
N THR A 106 0.96 5.65 -18.17
CA THR A 106 1.80 5.88 -19.35
C THR A 106 3.26 5.51 -19.08
N LEU A 107 3.99 5.07 -20.11
CA LEU A 107 5.42 4.79 -19.96
C LEU A 107 6.24 6.03 -19.58
N LYS A 108 5.82 7.22 -20.06
CA LYS A 108 6.55 8.48 -19.85
C LYS A 108 6.50 8.91 -18.39
N ASN A 109 5.35 8.79 -17.76
CA ASN A 109 5.06 9.28 -16.41
C ASN A 109 4.46 8.14 -15.57
N PHE A 110 5.13 6.99 -15.53
CA PHE A 110 4.56 5.75 -14.99
C PHE A 110 4.00 5.91 -13.56
N SER A 111 4.75 6.57 -12.68
CA SER A 111 4.37 6.77 -11.28
C SER A 111 3.39 7.92 -11.05
N PHE A 112 3.12 8.76 -12.05
CA PHE A 112 2.42 10.04 -11.88
C PHE A 112 1.14 10.17 -12.70
N ASP A 113 1.14 9.72 -13.97
CA ASP A 113 -0.04 9.73 -14.83
C ASP A 113 -0.84 8.44 -14.60
N VAL A 114 -1.48 8.32 -13.45
CA VAL A 114 -2.15 7.08 -13.02
C VAL A 114 -3.65 7.30 -12.83
N ASP A 115 -4.45 6.38 -13.38
CA ASP A 115 -5.87 6.21 -13.09
C ASP A 115 -6.07 4.83 -12.44
N ILE A 116 -6.64 4.80 -11.24
CA ILE A 116 -6.87 3.57 -10.47
C ILE A 116 -8.37 3.43 -10.21
N LYS A 117 -8.92 2.29 -10.58
CA LYS A 117 -10.27 1.87 -10.16
C LYS A 117 -10.11 0.71 -9.20
N GLY A 118 -10.24 0.99 -7.92
CA GLY A 118 -9.95 0.04 -6.85
C GLY A 118 -11.06 -0.09 -5.83
N SER A 119 -10.66 -0.56 -4.66
CA SER A 119 -11.49 -0.76 -3.48
C SER A 119 -11.98 0.55 -2.86
N GLU A 120 -12.89 0.46 -1.88
CA GLU A 120 -13.26 1.63 -1.05
C GLU A 120 -12.04 2.22 -0.32
N GLN A 121 -11.10 1.38 0.12
CA GLN A 121 -9.84 1.82 0.72
C GLN A 121 -8.99 2.62 -0.27
N GLN A 122 -8.96 2.22 -1.55
CA GLN A 122 -8.26 2.97 -2.58
C GLN A 122 -8.88 4.36 -2.76
N LYS A 123 -10.21 4.44 -2.83
CA LYS A 123 -10.92 5.72 -2.93
C LYS A 123 -10.65 6.63 -1.73
N LEU A 124 -10.68 6.08 -0.51
CA LEU A 124 -10.35 6.82 0.71
C LEU A 124 -8.89 7.31 0.72
N LEU A 125 -7.96 6.54 0.15
CA LEU A 125 -6.58 6.98 0.00
C LEU A 125 -6.47 8.12 -1.03
N GLU A 126 -7.16 8.02 -2.17
CA GLU A 126 -7.19 9.06 -3.21
C GLU A 126 -7.77 10.37 -2.69
N ASP A 127 -8.91 10.32 -1.99
CA ASP A 127 -9.56 11.49 -1.38
C ASP A 127 -8.61 12.18 -0.37
N TYR A 128 -7.84 11.40 0.38
CA TYR A 128 -6.81 11.92 1.27
C TYR A 128 -5.64 12.56 0.50
N LEU A 129 -5.13 11.87 -0.53
CA LEU A 129 -3.98 12.32 -1.31
C LEU A 129 -4.27 13.58 -2.12
N ASP A 130 -5.50 13.78 -2.62
CA ASP A 130 -5.92 15.04 -3.25
C ASP A 130 -5.71 16.24 -2.30
N VAL A 131 -6.11 16.07 -1.03
CA VAL A 131 -5.90 17.12 -0.04
C VAL A 131 -4.42 17.29 0.30
N MET A 132 -3.66 16.21 0.38
CA MET A 132 -2.21 16.27 0.62
C MET A 132 -1.46 16.96 -0.52
N GLY A 133 -1.95 16.89 -1.76
CA GLY A 133 -1.40 17.62 -2.90
C GLY A 133 -1.27 19.12 -2.61
N ARG A 134 -2.32 19.74 -2.06
CA ARG A 134 -2.31 21.17 -1.72
C ARG A 134 -1.28 21.52 -0.64
N PHE A 135 -1.10 20.64 0.35
CA PHE A 135 -0.06 20.82 1.38
C PHE A 135 1.34 20.68 0.79
N ASN A 136 1.52 19.79 -0.17
CA ASN A 136 2.81 19.61 -0.85
C ASN A 136 3.15 20.84 -1.69
N ASP A 137 2.19 21.39 -2.43
CA ASP A 137 2.37 22.62 -3.22
C ASP A 137 2.76 23.80 -2.32
N GLU A 138 2.01 24.06 -1.24
CA GLU A 138 2.31 25.14 -0.29
C GLU A 138 3.70 24.93 0.37
N ASN A 139 4.10 23.69 0.62
CA ASN A 139 5.42 23.38 1.15
C ASN A 139 6.54 23.65 0.14
N LEU A 140 6.33 23.38 -1.15
CA LEU A 140 7.30 23.70 -2.21
C LEU A 140 7.51 25.21 -2.34
N ASP A 141 6.43 26.00 -2.28
CA ASP A 141 6.51 27.47 -2.29
C ASP A 141 7.32 28.00 -1.09
N LEU A 142 7.10 27.43 0.11
CA LEU A 142 7.85 27.79 1.31
C LEU A 142 9.33 27.40 1.20
N ILE A 143 9.65 26.26 0.60
CA ILE A 143 11.04 25.82 0.36
C ILE A 143 11.74 26.80 -0.58
N GLU A 144 11.10 27.17 -1.69
CA GLU A 144 11.65 28.14 -2.65
C GLU A 144 11.89 29.50 -1.99
N ALA A 145 10.88 30.04 -1.31
CA ALA A 145 10.98 31.33 -0.62
C ALA A 145 12.11 31.33 0.42
N LYS A 146 12.25 30.22 1.17
CA LYS A 146 13.30 30.09 2.19
C LYS A 146 14.69 30.00 1.57
N PHE A 147 14.83 29.29 0.46
CA PHE A 147 16.09 29.24 -0.30
C PHE A 147 16.53 30.64 -0.77
N LEU A 148 15.60 31.44 -1.29
CA LEU A 148 15.89 32.82 -1.70
C LEU A 148 16.24 33.73 -0.51
N ALA A 149 15.56 33.57 0.63
CA ALA A 149 15.85 34.33 1.84
C ALA A 149 17.25 34.02 2.39
N TYR A 150 17.66 32.74 2.38
CA TYR A 150 19.03 32.34 2.73
C TYR A 150 20.07 32.95 1.80
N LYS A 151 19.83 32.94 0.49
CA LYS A 151 20.73 33.55 -0.50
C LYS A 151 20.94 35.05 -0.23
N ASN A 152 19.89 35.74 0.23
CA ASN A 152 19.92 37.17 0.52
C ASN A 152 20.33 37.50 1.96
N SER A 153 20.60 36.50 2.81
CA SER A 153 20.89 36.67 4.24
C SER A 153 19.82 37.44 5.02
N ASP A 154 18.55 37.33 4.61
CA ASP A 154 17.42 37.99 5.28
C ASP A 154 16.91 37.15 6.44
N SER A 155 17.50 37.37 7.62
CA SER A 155 17.16 36.63 8.84
C SER A 155 15.70 36.81 9.28
N THR A 156 15.11 37.99 9.06
CA THR A 156 13.73 38.28 9.48
C THR A 156 12.74 37.50 8.63
N LEU A 157 12.98 37.44 7.31
CA LEU A 157 12.16 36.64 6.41
C LEU A 157 12.32 35.14 6.68
N ILE A 158 13.54 34.66 6.95
CA ILE A 158 13.80 33.26 7.33
C ILE A 158 12.98 32.85 8.56
N ASP A 159 12.99 33.67 9.62
CA ASP A 159 12.23 33.39 10.84
C ASP A 159 10.72 33.34 10.59
N SER A 160 10.22 34.24 9.73
CA SER A 160 8.81 34.23 9.32
C SER A 160 8.42 32.96 8.55
N LEU A 161 9.27 32.54 7.60
CA LEU A 161 9.05 31.35 6.78
C LEU A 161 9.14 30.06 7.59
N ASN A 162 10.01 30.00 8.60
CA ASN A 162 10.09 28.86 9.52
C ASN A 162 8.77 28.71 10.29
N LYS A 163 8.21 29.80 10.84
CA LYS A 163 6.91 29.75 11.52
C LYS A 163 5.77 29.30 10.60
N ARG A 164 5.78 29.72 9.33
CA ARG A 164 4.80 29.27 8.33
C ARG A 164 4.95 27.78 8.02
N THR A 165 6.19 27.28 7.92
CA THR A 165 6.48 25.86 7.70
C THR A 165 5.96 25.01 8.86
N GLU A 166 6.20 25.44 10.10
CA GLU A 166 5.69 24.77 11.29
C GLU A 166 4.15 24.77 11.34
N ALA A 167 3.53 25.91 11.03
CA ALA A 167 2.07 26.02 10.97
C ALA A 167 1.48 25.11 9.88
N LEU A 168 2.13 25.02 8.72
CA LEU A 168 1.73 24.13 7.63
C LEU A 168 1.79 22.67 8.05
N LEU A 169 2.90 22.24 8.66
CA LEU A 169 3.08 20.89 9.17
C LEU A 169 2.00 20.54 10.21
N LYS A 170 1.73 21.46 11.14
CA LYS A 170 0.67 21.27 12.15
C LYS A 170 -0.70 21.09 11.51
N ARG A 171 -1.05 21.93 10.52
CA ARG A 171 -2.32 21.82 9.77
C ARG A 171 -2.42 20.49 9.02
N LYS A 172 -1.34 20.05 8.35
CA LYS A 172 -1.26 18.75 7.67
C LYS A 172 -1.55 17.62 8.66
N TYR A 173 -0.84 17.59 9.79
CA TYR A 173 -1.02 16.55 10.81
C TYR A 173 -2.42 16.56 11.42
N THR A 174 -2.97 17.73 11.72
CA THR A 174 -4.36 17.85 12.22
C THR A 174 -5.36 17.28 11.22
N TYR A 175 -5.18 17.56 9.91
CA TYR A 175 -6.03 16.97 8.88
C TYR A 175 -5.91 15.44 8.87
N THR A 176 -4.70 14.90 8.84
CA THR A 176 -4.48 13.44 8.83
C THR A 176 -5.08 12.76 10.06
N ILE A 177 -4.92 13.36 11.26
CA ILE A 177 -5.52 12.85 12.50
C ILE A 177 -7.03 12.82 12.38
N GLN A 178 -7.66 13.93 11.96
CA GLN A 178 -9.11 13.99 11.86
C GLN A 178 -9.66 13.05 10.80
N TYR A 179 -8.96 12.91 9.68
CA TYR A 179 -9.32 11.97 8.62
C TYR A 179 -9.30 10.53 9.13
N ALA A 180 -8.23 10.12 9.83
CA ALA A 180 -8.12 8.79 10.42
C ALA A 180 -9.21 8.53 11.50
N LEU A 181 -9.55 9.53 12.30
CA LEU A 181 -10.64 9.41 13.29
C LEU A 181 -12.02 9.25 12.63
N ASN A 182 -12.26 9.92 11.51
CA ASN A 182 -13.53 9.87 10.79
C ASN A 182 -13.72 8.58 9.96
N HIS A 183 -12.64 7.85 9.70
CA HIS A 183 -12.65 6.59 8.92
C HIS A 183 -12.16 5.41 9.76
N ASN A 184 -12.54 5.37 11.05
CA ASN A 184 -12.02 4.43 12.05
C ASN A 184 -12.33 2.94 11.78
N ASP A 185 -13.17 2.65 10.80
CA ASP A 185 -13.59 1.34 10.33
C ASP A 185 -12.87 0.90 9.04
N SER A 186 -11.90 1.69 8.55
CA SER A 186 -11.07 1.42 7.38
C SER A 186 -9.60 1.15 7.73
N GLU A 187 -8.95 0.25 7.00
CA GLU A 187 -7.52 -0.05 7.09
C GLU A 187 -6.63 1.16 6.73
N VAL A 188 -7.18 2.12 5.99
CA VAL A 188 -6.51 3.39 5.65
C VAL A 188 -6.17 4.19 6.92
N SER A 189 -7.04 4.18 7.93
CA SER A 189 -6.84 4.98 9.15
C SER A 189 -5.59 4.63 9.94
N PRO A 190 -5.37 3.35 10.36
CA PRO A 190 -4.12 2.98 11.01
C PRO A 190 -2.92 3.05 10.07
N TYR A 191 -3.10 2.88 8.76
CA TYR A 191 -2.03 3.10 7.78
C TYR A 191 -1.54 4.56 7.81
N LEU A 192 -2.45 5.52 7.67
CA LEU A 192 -2.11 6.95 7.72
C LEU A 192 -1.49 7.34 9.07
N ALA A 193 -2.05 6.86 10.18
CA ALA A 193 -1.51 7.14 11.51
C ALA A 193 -0.06 6.64 11.68
N TYR A 194 0.26 5.47 11.12
CA TYR A 194 1.59 4.88 11.23
C TYR A 194 2.61 5.51 10.27
N TYR A 195 2.22 5.77 9.02
CA TYR A 195 3.16 6.19 7.97
C TYR A 195 3.21 7.71 7.73
N GLU A 196 2.09 8.42 7.86
CA GLU A 196 2.00 9.84 7.47
C GLU A 196 2.27 10.80 8.63
N ILE A 197 2.07 10.35 9.87
CA ILE A 197 2.26 11.17 11.07
C ILE A 197 3.14 10.49 12.14
N PRO A 198 4.31 9.91 11.79
CA PRO A 198 5.14 9.15 12.73
C PRO A 198 5.64 9.99 13.91
N ASN A 199 5.71 11.33 13.74
CA ASN A 199 6.17 12.29 14.74
C ASN A 199 5.03 13.07 15.41
N ALA A 200 3.77 12.69 15.21
CA ALA A 200 2.67 13.32 15.95
C ALA A 200 2.78 13.03 17.45
N ASN A 201 2.18 13.91 18.26
CA ASN A 201 2.10 13.71 19.70
C ASN A 201 1.43 12.34 19.98
N PRO A 202 2.04 11.47 20.82
CA PRO A 202 1.52 10.14 21.12
C PRO A 202 0.04 10.12 21.54
N ILE A 203 -0.45 11.16 22.23
CA ILE A 203 -1.85 11.28 22.65
C ILE A 203 -2.81 11.18 21.45
N PHE A 204 -2.46 11.77 20.31
CA PHE A 204 -3.28 11.70 19.10
C PHE A 204 -3.22 10.33 18.44
N ILE A 205 -2.05 9.68 18.47
CA ILE A 205 -1.89 8.33 17.94
C ILE A 205 -2.71 7.33 18.76
N ASP A 206 -2.68 7.46 20.09
CA ASP A 206 -3.49 6.66 21.01
C ASP A 206 -4.99 6.90 20.80
N SER A 207 -5.40 8.16 20.58
CA SER A 207 -6.79 8.52 20.28
C SER A 207 -7.28 7.87 18.99
N ILE A 208 -6.47 7.90 17.92
CA ILE A 208 -6.79 7.22 16.67
C ILE A 208 -6.95 5.71 16.93
N TYR A 209 -5.93 5.08 17.54
CA TYR A 209 -5.94 3.64 17.77
C TYR A 209 -7.14 3.18 18.60
N ASN A 210 -7.45 3.89 19.69
CA ASN A 210 -8.58 3.56 20.55
C ASN A 210 -9.93 3.72 19.84
N GLY A 211 -10.04 4.71 18.95
CA GLY A 211 -11.21 4.94 18.11
C GLY A 211 -11.43 3.88 17.03
N LEU A 212 -10.41 3.09 16.67
CA LEU A 212 -10.54 2.03 15.66
C LEU A 212 -11.54 0.95 16.10
N THR A 213 -12.29 0.42 15.15
CA THR A 213 -13.14 -0.76 15.38
C THR A 213 -12.29 -1.99 15.72
N ASP A 214 -12.87 -2.97 16.43
CA ASP A 214 -12.15 -4.20 16.80
C ASP A 214 -11.63 -4.98 15.58
N ARG A 215 -12.37 -4.92 14.47
CA ARG A 215 -11.95 -5.50 13.19
C ARG A 215 -10.66 -4.84 12.69
N ILE A 216 -10.61 -3.51 12.71
CA ILE A 216 -9.45 -2.74 12.24
C ILE A 216 -8.27 -2.83 13.22
N LYS A 217 -8.49 -2.86 14.54
CA LYS A 217 -7.40 -3.12 15.51
C LYS A 217 -6.69 -4.44 15.23
N LYS A 218 -7.48 -5.46 14.85
CA LYS A 218 -6.98 -6.78 14.49
C LYS A 218 -6.40 -6.84 13.08
N SER A 219 -6.43 -5.78 12.27
CA SER A 219 -5.90 -5.80 10.90
C SER A 219 -4.36 -5.67 10.87
N PHE A 220 -3.74 -5.85 9.69
CA PHE A 220 -2.30 -5.66 9.51
C PHE A 220 -1.83 -4.30 9.99
N TYR A 221 -2.47 -3.22 9.52
CA TYR A 221 -2.08 -1.86 9.90
C TYR A 221 -2.48 -1.54 11.34
N GLY A 222 -3.60 -2.06 11.84
CA GLY A 222 -3.98 -1.92 13.25
C GLY A 222 -2.93 -2.49 14.19
N ARG A 223 -2.47 -3.72 13.94
CA ARG A 223 -1.40 -4.37 14.71
C ARG A 223 -0.06 -3.64 14.57
N LYS A 224 0.26 -3.10 13.39
CA LYS A 224 1.47 -2.27 13.19
C LYS A 224 1.42 -1.01 14.04
N LEU A 225 0.29 -0.31 14.04
CA LEU A 225 0.08 0.89 14.84
C LEU A 225 0.18 0.58 16.34
N GLU A 226 -0.49 -0.48 16.80
CA GLU A 226 -0.42 -0.94 18.19
C GLU A 226 1.03 -1.21 18.64
N LYS A 227 1.78 -1.96 17.82
CA LYS A 227 3.19 -2.25 18.09
C LYS A 227 4.02 -0.96 18.20
N SER A 228 3.77 0.02 17.33
CA SER A 228 4.47 1.30 17.34
C SER A 228 4.23 2.11 18.62
N ILE A 229 3.00 2.08 19.14
CA ILE A 229 2.61 2.75 20.38
C ILE A 229 3.35 2.11 21.55
N ARG A 230 3.33 0.77 21.64
CA ARG A 230 4.00 0.00 22.70
C ARG A 230 5.51 0.23 22.71
N LEU A 231 6.15 0.29 21.54
CA LEU A 231 7.59 0.55 21.43
C LEU A 231 7.95 1.93 21.99
N LYS A 232 7.22 2.97 21.59
CA LYS A 232 7.44 4.34 22.10
C LYS A 232 7.24 4.46 23.61
N GLN A 233 6.25 3.73 24.17
CA GLN A 233 6.03 3.67 25.62
C GLN A 233 7.17 2.93 26.35
N SER A 234 7.77 1.91 25.73
CA SER A 234 8.92 1.22 26.33
C SER A 234 10.23 2.01 26.26
N GLU A 235 10.35 2.91 25.27
CA GLU A 235 11.51 3.82 25.10
C GLU A 235 11.42 5.07 25.98
N GLN A 236 10.23 5.41 26.46
CA GLN A 236 9.99 6.43 27.49
C GLN A 236 9.57 5.76 28.80
N PRO A 237 10.50 5.17 29.58
CA PRO A 237 10.16 4.72 30.91
C PRO A 237 9.73 5.93 31.73
N ASP A 238 8.60 5.76 32.42
CA ASP A 238 8.02 6.63 33.44
C ASP A 238 9.09 7.48 34.15
N GLY A 239 9.07 8.77 33.88
CA GLY A 239 10.19 9.66 34.15
C GLY A 239 9.77 11.12 34.05
N THR A 240 8.82 11.53 34.88
CA THR A 240 8.68 12.89 35.43
C THR A 240 7.65 12.85 36.57
N GLU A 241 8.13 12.52 37.77
CA GLU A 241 7.73 13.27 38.97
C GLU A 241 8.34 14.68 38.92
#